data_AF-A0A7C1MST9-F1
#
_entry.id   AF-A0A7C1MST9-F1
#
_cell.length_a   1.000
_cell.length_b   1.000
_cell.length_c   1.000
_cell.angle_alpha   90.00
_cell.angle_beta   90.00
_cell.angle_gamma   90.00
#
_symmetry.space_group_name_H-M   'P 1'
#
loop_
_entity.id
_entity.type
_entity.pdbx_description
1 polymer ?
#
loop_
_entity_poly.entity_id
_entity_poly.type
_entity_poly.pdbx_seq_one_letter_code
_entity_poly.pdbx_strand_id
1 'polypeptide(L)'
;MTPKLVFTAFFIAFFSLCQAQETTHLFGDVTVQLKKKALTANYNLTNIKVNSAKMSFMLHEDFDIEQVYLNGDPIASSKNGRFCESCKVHTIWIDRALTPQDTVKIVLAGNLENFSGEGVNFRDQLFQAGTASKWYPVILPEAAKRSDAPFSSNAYAYTYDLQIKCGDCKTIGIAATTADDNHFQSEIPSSDIRLNLSTQKLDQQVSAQDSQTADSRISTSKTK
;
A
#
# COMPACT_ATOMS: atom_id res chain seq x y z
N MET A 1 -41.53 22.19 32.50
CA MET A 1 -40.47 21.83 31.53
C MET A 1 -40.95 20.64 30.73
N THR A 2 -41.23 20.83 29.44
CA THR A 2 -41.92 19.85 28.58
C THR A 2 -40.94 18.79 28.02
N PRO A 3 -41.24 17.49 28.15
CA PRO A 3 -40.35 16.38 27.78
C PRO A 3 -40.12 16.18 26.27
N LYS A 4 -40.67 17.07 25.42
CA LYS A 4 -40.59 16.96 23.96
C LYS A 4 -39.27 17.47 23.35
N LEU A 5 -38.45 18.19 24.11
CA LEU A 5 -37.20 18.78 23.61
C LEU A 5 -35.97 17.87 23.74
N VAL A 6 -36.03 16.83 24.59
CA VAL A 6 -34.89 15.92 24.81
C VAL A 6 -34.81 14.84 23.73
N PHE A 7 -35.94 14.49 23.10
CA PHE A 7 -35.99 13.41 22.09
C PHE A 7 -35.49 13.83 20.70
N THR A 8 -35.55 15.12 20.36
CA THR A 8 -35.12 15.61 19.03
C THR A 8 -33.59 15.77 18.94
N ALA A 9 -32.91 16.01 20.06
CA ALA A 9 -31.45 16.14 20.09
C ALA A 9 -30.72 14.80 19.92
N PHE A 10 -31.36 13.68 20.27
CA PHE A 10 -30.75 12.35 20.16
C PHE A 10 -30.77 11.78 18.73
N PHE A 11 -31.72 12.22 17.89
CA PHE A 11 -31.80 11.78 16.48
C PHE A 11 -30.82 12.49 15.54
N ILE A 12 -30.34 13.70 15.90
CA ILE A 12 -29.37 14.45 15.08
C ILE A 12 -27.93 13.97 15.35
N ALA A 13 -27.66 13.37 16.52
CA ALA A 13 -26.34 12.84 16.86
C ALA A 13 -26.01 11.49 16.19
N PHE A 14 -27.02 10.73 15.74
CA PHE A 14 -26.79 9.40 15.14
C PHE A 14 -26.59 9.40 13.62
N PHE A 15 -26.96 10.46 12.90
CA PHE A 15 -26.71 10.55 11.45
C PHE A 15 -25.28 11.02 11.10
N SER A 16 -24.51 11.50 12.07
CA SER A 16 -23.14 11.99 11.85
C SER A 16 -22.05 10.91 11.95
N LEU A 17 -22.42 9.66 12.23
CA LEU A 17 -21.45 8.56 12.48
C LEU A 17 -21.28 7.59 11.30
N CYS A 18 -21.93 7.83 10.16
CA CYS A 18 -21.74 7.02 8.95
C CYS A 18 -21.15 7.85 7.80
N GLN A 19 -20.13 8.64 8.10
CA GLN A 19 -19.13 8.97 7.09
C GLN A 19 -18.20 7.76 7.04
N ALA A 20 -18.62 6.68 6.38
CA ALA A 20 -17.65 5.71 5.88
C ALA A 20 -16.65 6.54 5.07
N GLN A 21 -15.42 6.69 5.57
CA GLN A 21 -14.36 7.33 4.83
C GLN A 21 -14.15 6.46 3.59
N GLU A 22 -14.80 6.83 2.49
CA GLU A 22 -14.64 6.21 1.19
C GLU A 22 -13.21 6.47 0.72
N THR A 23 -12.28 5.63 1.15
CA THR A 23 -10.88 5.65 0.72
C THR A 23 -10.76 4.99 -0.64
N THR A 24 -9.73 5.38 -1.41
CA THR A 24 -9.41 4.70 -2.66
C THR A 24 -9.13 3.25 -2.39
N HIS A 25 -9.70 2.39 -3.22
CA HIS A 25 -9.57 0.95 -3.10
C HIS A 25 -8.61 0.43 -4.17
N LEU A 26 -7.69 -0.44 -3.75
CA LEU A 26 -6.71 -1.09 -4.61
C LEU A 26 -7.07 -2.56 -4.77
N PHE A 27 -7.57 -2.92 -5.95
CA PHE A 27 -7.63 -4.32 -6.37
C PHE A 27 -6.31 -4.72 -7.02
N GLY A 28 -5.87 -5.96 -6.84
CA GLY A 28 -4.63 -6.44 -7.44
C GLY A 28 -4.60 -7.93 -7.72
N ASP A 29 -4.30 -8.29 -8.96
CA ASP A 29 -3.91 -9.65 -9.34
C ASP A 29 -2.40 -9.68 -9.53
N VAL A 30 -1.68 -10.31 -8.61
CA VAL A 30 -0.22 -10.29 -8.55
C VAL A 30 0.32 -11.70 -8.73
N THR A 31 1.25 -11.88 -9.68
CA THR A 31 1.96 -13.14 -9.89
C THR A 31 3.44 -12.93 -9.63
N VAL A 32 4.00 -13.72 -8.73
CA VAL A 32 5.41 -13.68 -8.32
C VAL A 32 6.10 -14.99 -8.64
N GLN A 33 7.34 -14.91 -9.11
CA GLN A 33 8.27 -16.03 -9.25
C GLN A 33 9.54 -15.68 -8.46
N LEU A 34 9.57 -16.07 -7.19
CA LEU A 34 10.57 -15.58 -6.23
C LEU A 34 11.99 -16.01 -6.62
N LYS A 35 12.18 -17.26 -7.07
CA LYS A 35 13.48 -17.77 -7.53
C LYS A 35 13.97 -17.09 -8.80
N LYS A 36 13.05 -16.66 -9.66
CA LYS A 36 13.37 -15.89 -10.87
C LYS A 36 13.39 -14.38 -10.61
N LYS A 37 13.12 -13.96 -9.38
CA LYS A 37 13.04 -12.56 -8.96
C LYS A 37 12.12 -11.74 -9.87
N ALA A 38 10.98 -12.30 -10.27
CA ALA A 38 10.07 -11.63 -11.20
C ALA A 38 8.69 -11.40 -10.57
N LEU A 39 8.09 -10.25 -10.87
CA LEU A 39 6.73 -9.90 -10.50
C LEU A 39 5.99 -9.32 -11.70
N THR A 40 4.76 -9.78 -11.90
CA THR A 40 3.80 -9.21 -12.85
C THR A 40 2.51 -8.91 -12.10
N ALA A 41 1.86 -7.80 -12.41
CA ALA A 41 0.64 -7.41 -11.71
C ALA A 41 -0.32 -6.61 -12.58
N ASN A 42 -1.61 -6.79 -12.29
CA ASN A 42 -2.68 -5.92 -12.73
C ASN A 42 -3.30 -5.27 -11.51
N TYR A 43 -3.17 -3.96 -11.37
CA TYR A 43 -3.79 -3.20 -10.30
C TYR A 43 -4.96 -2.39 -10.82
N ASN A 44 -6.10 -2.40 -10.14
CA ASN A 44 -7.21 -1.50 -10.42
C ASN A 44 -7.42 -0.57 -9.22
N LEU A 45 -7.37 0.73 -9.47
CA LEU A 45 -7.66 1.78 -8.51
C LEU A 45 -9.09 2.26 -8.75
N THR A 46 -9.94 2.19 -7.74
CA THR A 46 -11.31 2.71 -7.77
C THR A 46 -11.52 3.72 -6.65
N ASN A 47 -12.60 4.50 -6.74
CA ASN A 47 -12.92 5.51 -5.74
C ASN A 47 -11.74 6.49 -5.52
N ILE A 48 -11.14 6.92 -6.63
CA ILE A 48 -9.95 7.78 -6.63
C ILE A 48 -10.36 9.19 -6.21
N LYS A 49 -9.87 9.67 -5.05
CA LYS A 49 -10.20 11.01 -4.54
C LYS A 49 -9.24 12.10 -5.03
N VAL A 50 -8.69 11.95 -6.22
CA VAL A 50 -7.80 12.94 -6.86
C VAL A 50 -8.64 13.84 -7.76
N ASN A 51 -9.05 15.01 -7.27
CA ASN A 51 -9.80 15.98 -8.08
C ASN A 51 -8.86 16.77 -9.00
N SER A 52 -8.29 16.10 -9.99
CA SER A 52 -7.34 16.69 -10.94
C SER A 52 -7.36 15.94 -12.28
N ALA A 53 -7.06 16.68 -13.35
CA ALA A 53 -6.80 16.15 -14.70
C ALA A 53 -5.43 15.42 -14.79
N LYS A 54 -4.73 15.30 -13.67
CA LYS A 54 -3.41 14.68 -13.57
C LYS A 54 -3.34 13.83 -12.32
N MET A 55 -3.00 12.55 -12.48
CA MET A 55 -2.67 11.66 -11.38
C MET A 55 -1.22 11.18 -11.52
N SER A 56 -0.47 11.19 -10.42
CA SER A 56 0.88 10.66 -10.39
C SER A 56 0.94 9.53 -9.38
N PHE A 57 1.71 8.48 -9.68
CA PHE A 57 1.96 7.38 -8.78
C PHE A 57 3.41 6.93 -8.88
N MET A 58 3.92 6.31 -7.82
CA MET A 58 5.28 5.81 -7.74
C MET A 58 5.33 4.28 -7.70
N LEU A 59 6.39 3.74 -8.29
CA LEU A 59 6.75 2.32 -8.32
C LEU A 59 8.26 2.16 -8.15
N HIS A 60 8.73 0.95 -7.84
CA HIS A 60 10.15 0.65 -7.80
C HIS A 60 10.75 0.87 -9.19
N GLU A 61 12.02 1.29 -9.26
CA GLU A 61 12.63 1.63 -10.55
C GLU A 61 12.77 0.44 -11.51
N ASP A 62 12.85 -0.78 -10.98
CA ASP A 62 12.91 -2.02 -11.77
C ASP A 62 11.54 -2.46 -12.32
N PHE A 63 10.47 -1.73 -12.03
CA PHE A 63 9.15 -2.01 -12.56
C PHE A 63 8.88 -1.11 -13.75
N ASP A 64 8.43 -1.73 -14.84
CA ASP A 64 7.97 -1.03 -16.03
C ASP A 64 6.45 -1.14 -16.14
N ILE A 65 5.85 -0.01 -16.51
CA ILE A 65 4.43 0.07 -16.86
C ILE A 65 4.29 -0.42 -18.30
N GLU A 66 3.60 -1.53 -18.47
CA GLU A 66 3.28 -2.07 -19.79
C GLU A 66 2.14 -1.28 -20.42
N GLN A 67 1.08 -1.01 -19.65
CA GLN A 67 -0.08 -0.26 -20.11
C GLN A 67 -0.86 0.33 -18.94
N VAL A 68 -1.49 1.48 -19.16
CA VAL A 68 -2.49 2.06 -18.26
C VAL A 68 -3.83 2.18 -18.98
N TYR A 69 -4.92 1.93 -18.29
CA TYR A 69 -6.27 2.13 -18.80
C TYR A 69 -7.08 3.03 -17.88
N LEU A 70 -7.91 3.89 -18.46
CA LEU A 70 -8.94 4.66 -17.78
C LEU A 70 -10.30 4.15 -18.25
N ASN A 71 -11.09 3.60 -17.35
CA ASN A 71 -12.43 3.06 -17.65
C ASN A 71 -12.44 2.03 -18.78
N GLY A 72 -11.34 1.27 -18.93
CA GLY A 72 -11.16 0.27 -19.98
C GLY A 72 -10.44 0.76 -21.23
N ASP A 73 -10.32 2.07 -21.44
CA ASP A 73 -9.63 2.63 -22.59
C ASP A 73 -8.14 2.84 -22.31
N PRO A 74 -7.23 2.45 -23.22
CA PRO A 74 -5.80 2.63 -23.03
C PRO A 74 -5.43 4.12 -23.03
N ILE A 75 -4.65 4.53 -22.04
CA ILE A 75 -4.11 5.90 -21.93
C ILE A 75 -2.60 5.87 -21.80
N ALA A 76 -1.96 6.96 -22.25
CA ALA A 76 -0.52 7.13 -22.10
C ALA A 76 -0.14 7.47 -20.66
N SER A 77 1.02 7.02 -20.23
CA SER A 77 1.68 7.49 -19.00
C SER A 77 3.05 8.06 -19.33
N SER A 78 3.41 9.18 -18.69
CA SER A 78 4.73 9.78 -18.81
C SER A 78 5.58 9.42 -17.60
N LYS A 79 6.84 9.02 -17.86
CA LYS A 79 7.87 8.89 -16.81
C LYS A 79 8.34 10.29 -16.46
N ASN A 80 8.10 10.73 -15.23
CA ASN A 80 8.55 12.03 -14.74
C ASN A 80 9.74 11.80 -13.80
N GLY A 81 10.91 12.29 -14.20
CA GLY A 81 12.21 12.06 -13.54
C GLY A 81 12.40 12.80 -12.22
N ARG A 82 11.38 12.81 -11.35
CA ARG A 82 11.59 13.32 -9.99
C ARG A 82 12.38 12.28 -9.20
N PHE A 83 13.50 12.71 -8.63
CA PHE A 83 14.36 11.87 -7.80
C PHE A 83 13.59 11.35 -6.58
N CYS A 84 13.30 10.06 -6.58
CA CYS A 84 13.02 9.26 -5.40
C CYS A 84 14.03 8.12 -5.37
N GLU A 85 14.52 7.78 -4.19
CA GLU A 85 15.46 6.67 -4.02
C GLU A 85 14.80 5.35 -4.47
N SER A 86 15.45 4.66 -5.41
CA SER A 86 15.06 3.35 -5.97
C SER A 86 13.62 3.31 -6.53
N CYS A 87 13.12 4.41 -7.06
CA CYS A 87 11.73 4.55 -7.51
C CYS A 87 11.59 5.39 -8.78
N LYS A 88 10.49 5.16 -9.51
CA LYS A 88 10.08 5.96 -10.67
C LYS A 88 8.71 6.57 -10.42
N VAL A 89 8.56 7.86 -10.75
CA VAL A 89 7.27 8.53 -10.74
C VAL A 89 6.66 8.49 -12.13
N HIS A 90 5.47 7.90 -12.22
CA HIS A 90 4.65 7.87 -13.41
C HIS A 90 3.53 8.90 -13.29
N THR A 91 3.11 9.46 -14.41
CA THR A 91 2.01 10.42 -14.44
C THR A 91 1.10 10.14 -15.61
N ILE A 92 -0.19 10.12 -15.34
CA ILE A 92 -1.23 10.09 -16.34
C ILE A 92 -1.87 11.47 -16.45
N TRP A 93 -2.18 11.86 -17.69
CA TRP A 93 -2.85 13.09 -18.03
C TRP A 93 -4.19 12.76 -18.67
N ILE A 94 -5.24 13.41 -18.20
CA ILE A 94 -6.61 13.17 -18.60
C ILE A 94 -7.20 14.52 -19.01
N ASP A 95 -8.13 14.54 -19.95
CA ASP A 95 -8.77 15.75 -20.47
C ASP A 95 -9.78 16.39 -19.50
N ARG A 96 -10.12 15.67 -18.42
CA ARG A 96 -11.00 16.11 -17.33
C ARG A 96 -10.48 15.65 -15.98
N ALA A 97 -11.05 16.18 -14.91
CA ALA A 97 -10.79 15.69 -13.56
C ALA A 97 -11.27 14.24 -13.37
N LEU A 98 -10.49 13.46 -12.62
CA LEU A 98 -10.92 12.14 -12.14
C LEU A 98 -12.07 12.28 -11.14
N THR A 99 -12.96 11.30 -11.19
CA THR A 99 -14.15 11.16 -10.34
C THR A 99 -14.08 9.84 -9.58
N PRO A 100 -14.82 9.69 -8.46
CA PRO A 100 -14.88 8.42 -7.72
C PRO A 100 -15.38 7.22 -8.55
N GLN A 101 -16.13 7.47 -9.63
CA GLN A 101 -16.64 6.44 -10.54
C GLN A 101 -15.58 5.94 -11.53
N ASP A 102 -14.49 6.70 -11.70
CA ASP A 102 -13.42 6.31 -12.60
C ASP A 102 -12.62 5.13 -12.03
N THR A 103 -12.23 4.23 -12.93
CA THR A 103 -11.33 3.12 -12.65
C THR A 103 -10.04 3.31 -13.43
N VAL A 104 -8.91 3.29 -12.73
CA VAL A 104 -7.59 3.30 -13.35
C VAL A 104 -6.95 1.93 -13.20
N LYS A 105 -6.73 1.24 -14.33
CA LYS A 105 -6.01 -0.04 -14.37
C LYS A 105 -4.56 0.20 -14.75
N ILE A 106 -3.63 -0.37 -13.99
CA ILE A 106 -2.19 -0.30 -14.23
C ILE A 106 -1.67 -1.73 -14.41
N VAL A 107 -1.10 -2.01 -15.57
CA VAL A 107 -0.44 -3.28 -15.89
C VAL A 107 1.06 -3.07 -15.80
N LEU A 108 1.73 -3.89 -14.99
CA LEU A 108 3.16 -3.79 -14.78
C LEU A 108 3.86 -5.13 -14.72
N ALA A 109 5.13 -5.09 -15.06
CA ALA A 109 6.07 -6.18 -14.91
C ALA A 109 7.41 -5.63 -14.40
N GLY A 110 8.14 -6.45 -13.65
CA GLY A 110 9.45 -6.02 -13.18
C GLY A 110 10.25 -7.11 -12.48
N ASN A 111 11.48 -6.73 -12.14
CA ASN A 111 12.45 -7.56 -11.45
C ASN A 111 12.53 -7.15 -9.98
N LEU A 112 12.69 -8.14 -9.09
CA LEU A 112 12.83 -7.97 -7.65
C LEU A 112 14.31 -7.86 -7.22
N GLU A 113 15.27 -8.07 -8.11
CA GLU A 113 16.69 -8.23 -7.80
C GLU A 113 17.32 -7.06 -7.06
N ASN A 114 16.99 -5.82 -7.41
CA ASN A 114 17.55 -4.64 -6.73
C ASN A 114 16.65 -4.11 -5.61
N PHE A 115 15.58 -4.84 -5.26
CA PHE A 115 14.86 -4.52 -4.03
C PHE A 115 15.81 -4.69 -2.85
N SER A 116 15.88 -3.66 -2.02
CA SER A 116 16.72 -3.61 -0.83
C SER A 116 15.91 -3.04 0.34
N GLY A 117 16.29 -3.40 1.55
CA GLY A 117 15.62 -2.99 2.79
C GLY A 117 15.56 -4.10 3.83
N GLU A 118 15.08 -3.75 5.02
CA GLU A 118 14.91 -4.70 6.14
C GLU A 118 13.99 -5.85 5.71
N GLY A 119 14.54 -7.07 5.64
CA GLY A 119 13.79 -8.29 5.29
C GLY A 119 13.88 -8.74 3.83
N VAL A 120 14.58 -8.03 2.94
CA VAL A 120 14.89 -8.55 1.60
C VAL A 120 16.20 -9.33 1.64
N ASN A 121 16.12 -10.67 1.56
CA ASN A 121 17.28 -11.53 1.47
C ASN A 121 17.02 -12.69 0.51
N PHE A 122 17.48 -12.51 -0.74
CA PHE A 122 17.34 -13.53 -1.76
C PHE A 122 18.24 -14.76 -1.54
N ARG A 123 19.31 -14.67 -0.74
CA ARG A 123 20.11 -15.85 -0.36
C ARG A 123 19.31 -16.78 0.54
N ASP A 124 18.64 -16.21 1.53
CA ASP A 124 17.77 -16.93 2.47
C ASP A 124 16.36 -17.13 1.90
N GLN A 125 16.15 -16.73 0.64
CA GLN A 125 14.90 -16.87 -0.11
C GLN A 125 13.71 -16.24 0.63
N LEU A 126 13.97 -15.08 1.26
CA LEU A 126 13.01 -14.23 1.94
C LEU A 126 12.89 -12.90 1.19
N PHE A 127 11.67 -12.46 0.97
CA PHE A 127 11.39 -11.18 0.33
C PHE A 127 10.34 -10.42 1.14
N GLN A 128 10.67 -9.20 1.55
CA GLN A 128 9.75 -8.29 2.22
C GLN A 128 9.77 -6.94 1.50
N ALA A 129 8.62 -6.49 1.01
CA ALA A 129 8.51 -5.20 0.33
C ALA A 129 7.26 -4.46 0.81
N GLY A 130 7.42 -3.20 1.20
CA GLY A 130 6.32 -2.33 1.64
C GLY A 130 6.31 -1.01 0.89
N THR A 131 5.78 0.04 1.50
CA THR A 131 5.82 1.38 0.92
C THR A 131 7.22 1.96 0.88
N ALA A 132 8.23 1.44 1.58
CA ALA A 132 9.62 1.81 1.30
C ALA A 132 10.08 1.24 -0.06
N SER A 133 9.68 0.01 -0.36
CA SER A 133 10.08 -0.78 -1.54
C SER A 133 8.87 -0.98 -2.47
N LYS A 134 8.59 0.03 -3.30
CA LYS A 134 7.31 0.30 -4.00
C LYS A 134 6.86 -0.80 -5.00
N TRP A 135 6.39 -1.93 -4.49
CA TRP A 135 5.95 -3.09 -5.29
C TRP A 135 4.49 -2.98 -5.83
N TYR A 136 3.76 -1.95 -5.39
CA TYR A 136 2.41 -1.60 -5.84
C TYR A 136 2.34 -0.08 -6.12
N PRO A 137 1.40 0.39 -6.97
CA PRO A 137 1.33 1.81 -7.32
C PRO A 137 0.86 2.65 -6.13
N VAL A 138 1.72 3.58 -5.68
CA VAL A 138 1.37 4.52 -4.60
C VAL A 138 1.09 5.89 -5.19
N ILE A 139 -0.14 6.37 -5.07
CA ILE A 139 -0.60 7.68 -5.53
C ILE A 139 0.13 8.76 -4.76
N LEU A 140 0.58 9.77 -5.49
CA LEU A 140 1.28 10.91 -4.92
C LEU A 140 0.30 12.09 -4.75
N PRO A 141 0.02 12.52 -3.51
CA PRO A 141 -0.77 13.72 -3.29
C PRO A 141 -0.07 14.95 -3.88
N GLU A 142 -0.82 15.97 -4.26
CA GLU A 142 -0.27 17.16 -4.94
C GLU A 142 0.82 17.86 -4.10
N ALA A 143 0.67 17.89 -2.77
CA ALA A 143 1.67 18.42 -1.84
C ALA A 143 3.01 17.65 -1.92
N ALA A 144 2.94 16.33 -2.06
CA ALA A 144 4.11 15.48 -2.20
C ALA A 144 4.94 15.85 -3.41
N LYS A 145 4.32 16.34 -4.50
CA LYS A 145 4.97 16.69 -5.78
C LYS A 145 5.91 17.89 -5.70
N ARG A 146 5.81 18.70 -4.64
CA ARG A 146 6.53 19.98 -4.50
C ARG A 146 7.55 19.99 -3.34
N SER A 147 7.48 19.04 -2.41
CA SER A 147 8.39 18.98 -1.26
C SER A 147 9.76 18.39 -1.61
N ASP A 148 10.83 18.92 -1.05
CA ASP A 148 12.13 18.23 -0.91
C ASP A 148 12.06 17.01 0.04
N ALA A 149 11.00 16.91 0.85
CA ALA A 149 10.76 15.81 1.79
C ALA A 149 10.69 14.44 1.09
N PRO A 150 11.28 13.39 1.70
CA PRO A 150 11.28 12.03 1.14
C PRO A 150 9.86 11.49 1.01
N PHE A 151 9.59 10.85 -0.13
CA PHE A 151 8.26 10.38 -0.52
C PHE A 151 7.62 9.38 0.46
N SER A 152 8.42 8.71 1.29
CA SER A 152 7.95 7.81 2.35
C SER A 152 7.01 8.48 3.37
N SER A 153 7.03 9.82 3.48
CA SER A 153 6.15 10.61 4.35
C SER A 153 4.78 10.95 3.72
N ASN A 154 4.61 10.74 2.40
CA ASN A 154 3.39 11.10 1.67
C ASN A 154 2.47 9.89 1.51
N ALA A 155 1.92 9.46 2.64
CA ALA A 155 1.09 8.27 2.80
C ALA A 155 -0.30 8.47 2.17
N TYR A 156 -0.46 8.10 0.90
CA TYR A 156 -1.79 7.81 0.36
C TYR A 156 -2.24 6.46 0.93
N ALA A 157 -3.36 6.46 1.66
CA ALA A 157 -3.87 5.25 2.30
C ALA A 157 -4.89 4.56 1.39
N TYR A 158 -4.84 3.23 1.40
CA TYR A 158 -5.67 2.36 0.58
C TYR A 158 -6.42 1.35 1.45
N THR A 159 -7.68 1.11 1.11
CA THR A 159 -8.23 -0.24 1.29
C THR A 159 -7.77 -1.12 0.15
N TYR A 160 -7.72 -2.43 0.36
CA TYR A 160 -7.21 -3.33 -0.66
C TYR A 160 -7.92 -4.68 -0.69
N ASP A 161 -7.88 -5.29 -1.87
CA ASP A 161 -8.30 -6.64 -2.17
C ASP A 161 -7.29 -7.22 -3.19
N LEU A 162 -6.44 -8.13 -2.73
CA LEU A 162 -5.25 -8.58 -3.45
C LEU A 162 -5.26 -10.10 -3.57
N GLN A 163 -5.25 -10.60 -4.80
CA GLN A 163 -5.00 -11.99 -5.11
C GLN A 163 -3.53 -12.17 -5.50
N ILE A 164 -2.76 -12.90 -4.68
CA ILE A 164 -1.34 -13.15 -4.92
C ILE A 164 -1.12 -14.60 -5.32
N LYS A 165 -0.33 -14.83 -6.37
CA LYS A 165 0.05 -16.18 -6.83
C LYS A 165 1.57 -16.29 -6.82
N CYS A 166 2.11 -17.24 -6.07
CA CYS A 166 3.53 -17.54 -6.11
C CYS A 166 3.75 -19.06 -6.15
N GLY A 167 4.15 -19.57 -7.32
CA GLY A 167 4.30 -21.02 -7.56
C GLY A 167 5.52 -21.65 -6.88
N ASP A 168 6.49 -20.83 -6.46
CA ASP A 168 7.73 -21.27 -5.82
C ASP A 168 7.87 -20.77 -4.37
N CYS A 169 6.82 -20.15 -3.81
CA CYS A 169 6.75 -19.78 -2.41
C CYS A 169 6.14 -20.91 -1.55
N LYS A 170 6.56 -20.97 -0.28
CA LYS A 170 5.94 -21.76 0.78
C LYS A 170 5.08 -20.90 1.70
N THR A 171 5.38 -19.60 1.80
CA THR A 171 4.57 -18.63 2.53
C THR A 171 4.33 -17.39 1.67
N ILE A 172 3.10 -16.89 1.76
CA ILE A 172 2.66 -15.63 1.18
C ILE A 172 1.91 -14.91 2.29
N GLY A 173 2.27 -13.66 2.56
CA GLY A 173 1.61 -12.86 3.58
C GLY A 173 1.55 -11.38 3.20
N ILE A 174 0.52 -10.71 3.70
CA ILE A 174 0.46 -9.25 3.73
C ILE A 174 0.45 -8.81 5.19
N ALA A 175 1.39 -7.95 5.56
CA ALA A 175 1.69 -7.60 6.95
C ALA A 175 1.89 -8.88 7.81
N ALA A 176 1.23 -8.98 8.97
CA ALA A 176 1.30 -10.16 9.85
C ALA A 176 0.31 -11.27 9.48
N THR A 177 -0.48 -11.09 8.41
CA THR A 177 -1.54 -12.01 8.03
C THR A 177 -1.09 -12.93 6.90
N THR A 178 -1.28 -14.24 7.09
CA THR A 178 -1.19 -15.25 6.03
C THR A 178 -2.61 -15.70 5.68
N ALA A 179 -2.94 -15.80 4.39
CA ALA A 179 -4.25 -16.24 3.92
C ALA A 179 -4.17 -17.63 3.27
N ASP A 180 -5.18 -18.47 3.50
CA ASP A 180 -5.20 -19.88 3.06
C ASP A 180 -5.39 -20.05 1.53
N ASP A 181 -5.93 -19.04 0.85
CA ASP A 181 -6.19 -19.00 -0.60
C ASP A 181 -5.35 -17.94 -1.34
N ASN A 182 -4.39 -17.34 -0.63
CA ASN A 182 -3.58 -16.20 -1.10
C ASN A 182 -4.41 -14.97 -1.53
N HIS A 183 -5.63 -14.84 -1.00
CA HIS A 183 -6.48 -13.66 -1.11
C HIS A 183 -6.35 -12.82 0.15
N PHE A 184 -6.07 -11.53 0.01
CA PHE A 184 -5.83 -10.61 1.12
C PHE A 184 -6.70 -9.38 0.99
N GLN A 185 -7.54 -9.13 1.98
CA GLN A 185 -8.46 -7.99 1.99
C GLN A 185 -8.29 -7.17 3.27
N SER A 186 -8.35 -5.84 3.13
CA SER A 186 -8.45 -4.91 4.26
C SER A 186 -9.37 -3.75 3.92
N GLU A 187 -10.43 -3.63 4.72
CA GLU A 187 -11.33 -2.46 4.74
C GLU A 187 -10.80 -1.34 5.65
N ILE A 188 -9.72 -1.58 6.39
CA ILE A 188 -9.01 -0.56 7.16
C ILE A 188 -7.94 0.05 6.25
N PRO A 189 -7.99 1.37 5.98
CA PRO A 189 -7.01 2.02 5.12
C PRO A 189 -5.59 1.91 5.68
N SER A 190 -4.65 1.45 4.85
CA SER A 190 -3.22 1.39 5.16
C SER A 190 -2.41 2.13 4.11
N SER A 191 -1.37 2.84 4.56
CA SER A 191 -0.36 3.45 3.69
C SER A 191 0.89 2.59 3.52
N ASP A 192 0.96 1.43 4.19
CA ASP A 192 2.04 0.44 4.07
C ASP A 192 1.44 -0.96 3.87
N ILE A 193 1.28 -1.36 2.60
CA ILE A 193 0.91 -2.73 2.23
C ILE A 193 2.22 -3.51 2.07
N ARG A 194 2.59 -4.27 3.10
CA ARG A 194 3.84 -5.05 3.13
C ARG A 194 3.62 -6.47 2.60
N LEU A 195 4.23 -6.79 1.46
CA LEU A 195 4.30 -8.13 0.89
C LEU A 195 5.45 -8.92 1.51
N ASN A 196 5.14 -10.08 2.09
CA ASN A 196 6.09 -11.02 2.67
C ASN A 196 6.02 -12.35 1.93
N LEU A 197 7.13 -12.80 1.36
CA LEU A 197 7.23 -14.06 0.62
C LEU A 197 8.43 -14.86 1.12
N SER A 198 8.27 -16.17 1.23
CA SER A 198 9.41 -17.07 1.44
C SER A 198 9.23 -18.38 0.71
N THR A 199 10.33 -18.99 0.27
CA THR A 199 10.36 -20.37 -0.23
C THR A 199 10.51 -21.40 0.90
N GLN A 200 10.62 -20.94 2.15
CA GLN A 200 10.67 -21.75 3.35
C GLN A 200 9.37 -21.56 4.14
N LYS A 201 8.95 -22.56 4.92
CA LYS A 201 7.92 -22.33 5.93
C LYS A 201 8.54 -21.43 6.98
N LEU A 202 7.96 -20.25 7.21
CA LEU A 202 8.29 -19.49 8.42
C LEU A 202 7.72 -20.29 9.59
N ASP A 203 8.55 -21.10 10.23
CA ASP A 203 8.27 -21.49 11.60
C ASP A 203 8.19 -20.19 12.41
N GLN A 204 7.12 -20.00 13.19
CA GLN A 204 6.85 -18.79 13.94
C GLN A 204 8.04 -18.37 14.81
N GLN A 205 8.92 -17.53 14.27
CA GLN A 205 9.88 -16.72 15.01
C GLN A 205 9.62 -15.26 14.68
N VAL A 206 8.41 -14.81 14.98
CA VAL A 206 8.16 -13.42 15.34
C VAL A 206 7.57 -13.46 16.75
N SER A 207 8.43 -13.76 17.72
CA SER A 207 8.13 -13.56 19.13
C SER A 207 9.29 -12.78 19.74
N ALA A 208 8.95 -11.57 20.20
CA ALA A 208 9.72 -10.69 21.07
C ALA A 208 10.93 -9.96 20.46
N GLN A 209 10.69 -8.85 19.78
CA GLN A 209 11.65 -7.74 19.73
C GLN A 209 11.07 -6.40 20.22
N ASP A 210 9.95 -6.44 20.94
CA ASP A 210 9.37 -5.31 21.69
C ASP A 210 9.02 -5.76 23.12
N SER A 211 10.03 -6.00 23.96
CA SER A 211 9.90 -6.06 25.44
C SER A 211 11.26 -6.01 26.16
N GLN A 212 12.26 -5.33 25.60
CA GLN A 212 13.51 -5.01 26.31
C GLN A 212 13.80 -3.51 26.27
N THR A 213 12.84 -2.70 26.74
CA THR A 213 13.07 -1.29 27.09
C THR A 213 12.13 -0.77 28.18
N ALA A 214 11.48 -1.65 28.94
CA ALA A 214 10.51 -1.25 29.96
C ALA A 214 10.78 -1.82 31.37
N ASP A 215 11.99 -2.30 31.67
CA ASP A 215 12.34 -2.82 33.02
C ASP A 215 13.69 -2.31 33.54
N SER A 216 14.05 -1.06 33.24
CA SER A 216 15.18 -0.37 33.88
C SER A 216 14.77 0.96 34.53
N ARG A 217 13.58 1.01 35.12
CA ARG A 217 13.16 2.10 36.01
C ARG A 217 12.35 1.59 37.20
N ILE A 218 12.93 0.75 38.04
CA ILE A 218 12.72 0.76 39.51
C ILE A 218 14.02 0.25 40.15
N SER A 219 14.82 1.15 40.71
CA SER A 219 15.65 0.85 41.87
C SER A 219 15.92 2.14 42.65
N THR A 220 15.02 2.39 43.60
CA THR A 220 15.32 2.80 44.98
C THR A 220 16.35 3.92 45.22
N SER A 221 15.81 5.14 45.36
CA SER A 221 16.22 6.07 46.42
C SER A 221 15.97 5.43 47.79
N LYS A 222 17.02 5.31 48.62
CA LYS A 222 16.94 5.33 50.08
C LYS A 222 18.29 5.74 50.70
N THR A 223 18.27 6.94 51.27
CA THR A 223 18.81 7.33 52.58
C THR A 223 20.29 7.13 52.90
N LYS A 224 20.98 8.25 53.12
CA LYS A 224 21.85 8.46 54.28
C LYS A 224 21.53 9.82 54.89
#